data_AF-A0AAN1UEC9-F1
#
_entry.id   AF-A0AAN1UEC9-F1
#
_cell.length_a   1.000
_cell.length_b   1.000
_cell.length_c   1.000
_cell.angle_alpha   90.00
_cell.angle_beta   90.00
_cell.angle_gamma   90.00
#
_symmetry.space_group_name_H-M   'P 1'
#
loop_
_entity.id
_entity.type
_entity.pdbx_description
1 polymer ?
#
loop_
_entity_poly.entity_id
_entity_poly.type
_entity_poly.pdbx_seq_one_letter_code
_entity_poly.pdbx_strand_id
1 'polypeptide(L)'
;MNKATLALLISGVLMAPITMAMAPNTDLVLMPYPQNVELSEGKVTLDKAFSIYIKGYDSPRVAFNVKRTMERLYRQTGLPMLKWQAKFEQEATLVVDIQRAPSSAVQNIDSDESYQLKVANGKILLSSTEPYGAFHGLETLLQLVSTDAMATSFPPLLSLMRRVLNGVGCRTILRVITSNCR
;
A
#
# COMPACT_ATOMS: atom_id res chain seq x y z
N MET A 1 -3.74 68.13 -33.20
CA MET A 1 -3.75 66.86 -33.96
C MET A 1 -3.62 65.74 -32.94
N ASN A 2 -4.72 65.09 -32.56
CA ASN A 2 -5.24 63.84 -33.13
C ASN A 2 -4.24 62.68 -32.98
N LYS A 3 -4.56 61.45 -32.60
CA LYS A 3 -5.72 60.69 -32.11
C LYS A 3 -5.14 59.26 -31.95
N ALA A 4 -5.83 58.42 -31.18
CA ALA A 4 -5.83 56.96 -31.34
C ALA A 4 -4.65 56.14 -30.77
N THR A 5 -4.92 55.56 -29.60
CA THR A 5 -4.90 54.10 -29.32
C THR A 5 -3.78 53.24 -29.91
N LEU A 6 -2.93 52.65 -29.06
CA LEU A 6 -2.67 51.20 -28.99
C LEU A 6 -1.57 50.92 -27.95
N ALA A 7 -1.84 50.00 -27.01
CA ALA A 7 -0.93 48.95 -26.51
C ALA A 7 -1.29 48.55 -25.08
N LEU A 8 -2.07 47.48 -25.01
CA LEU A 8 -2.39 46.68 -23.84
C LEU A 8 -1.18 45.79 -23.49
N LEU A 9 -0.62 45.90 -22.28
CA LEU A 9 0.28 44.90 -21.69
C LEU A 9 -0.02 44.70 -20.19
N ILE A 10 -1.06 43.89 -19.98
CA ILE A 10 -1.17 42.80 -19.00
C ILE A 10 0.04 42.68 -18.05
N SER A 11 -0.11 43.14 -16.81
CA SER A 11 0.76 42.74 -15.69
C SER A 11 -0.08 42.01 -14.64
N GLY A 12 -0.55 40.82 -15.00
CA GLY A 12 -1.14 39.86 -14.07
C GLY A 12 -0.06 38.90 -13.62
N VAL A 13 0.63 39.21 -12.52
CA VAL A 13 1.52 38.26 -11.85
C VAL A 13 0.66 37.12 -11.29
N LEU A 14 0.73 35.97 -11.96
CA LEU A 14 0.14 34.71 -11.54
C LEU A 14 0.75 34.29 -10.20
N MET A 15 0.04 34.50 -9.09
CA MET A 15 0.26 33.73 -7.87
C MET A 15 -0.14 32.28 -8.15
N ALA A 16 0.84 31.43 -8.42
CA ALA A 16 0.62 29.98 -8.43
C ALA A 16 0.37 29.51 -6.99
N PRO A 17 -0.71 28.76 -6.70
CA PRO A 17 -0.87 28.15 -5.39
C PRO A 17 0.17 27.05 -5.20
N ILE A 18 1.01 27.19 -4.18
CA ILE A 18 1.86 26.10 -3.68
C ILE A 18 0.91 25.06 -3.09
N THR A 19 0.60 24.00 -3.85
CA THR A 19 -0.17 22.87 -3.32
C THR A 19 0.68 22.15 -2.28
N MET A 20 0.44 22.41 -1.00
CA MET A 20 0.98 21.59 0.08
C MET A 20 0.23 20.25 0.06
N ALA A 21 0.93 19.15 -0.20
CA ALA A 21 0.37 17.82 -0.06
C ALA A 21 0.02 17.59 1.41
N MET A 22 -1.26 17.65 1.77
CA MET A 22 -1.73 17.27 3.09
C MET A 22 -1.56 15.75 3.24
N ALA A 23 -0.82 15.32 4.27
CA ALA A 23 -0.85 13.93 4.68
C ALA A 23 -2.31 13.56 5.01
N PRO A 24 -2.82 12.39 4.55
CA PRO A 24 -4.16 11.94 4.92
C PRO A 24 -4.28 11.92 6.46
N ASN A 25 -5.24 12.69 6.99
CA ASN A 25 -5.57 12.76 8.41
C ASN A 25 -6.26 11.45 8.85
N THR A 26 -5.49 10.36 8.96
CA THR A 26 -5.93 9.16 9.67
C THR A 26 -5.05 8.97 10.89
N ASP A 27 -5.62 8.47 11.99
CA ASP A 27 -4.90 8.17 13.24
C ASP A 27 -3.94 6.97 13.12
N LEU A 28 -3.62 6.54 11.88
CA LEU A 28 -2.72 5.43 11.63
C LEU A 28 -1.27 5.87 11.74
N VAL A 29 -0.52 5.21 12.63
CA VAL A 29 0.92 5.45 12.83
C VAL A 29 1.71 4.64 11.79
N LEU A 30 1.77 5.15 10.56
CA LEU A 30 2.47 4.51 9.44
C LEU A 30 3.77 5.24 9.07
N MET A 31 4.84 4.47 8.82
CA MET A 31 6.13 5.00 8.37
C MET A 31 6.82 4.09 7.34
N PRO A 32 7.22 4.62 6.16
CA PRO A 32 6.80 5.89 5.60
C PRO A 32 5.29 5.91 5.35
N TYR A 33 4.68 7.09 5.40
CA TYR A 33 3.25 7.21 5.15
C TYR A 33 2.94 6.86 3.67
N PRO A 34 1.93 6.00 3.41
CA PRO A 34 1.56 5.59 2.06
C PRO A 34 0.93 6.74 1.26
N GLN A 35 0.82 6.57 -0.07
CA GLN A 35 0.28 7.65 -0.92
C GLN A 35 -1.21 7.87 -0.70
N ASN A 36 -1.99 6.79 -0.60
CA ASN A 36 -3.43 6.84 -0.38
C ASN A 36 -3.82 5.88 0.73
N VAL A 37 -4.74 6.31 1.59
CA VAL A 37 -5.35 5.53 2.66
C VAL A 37 -6.84 5.82 2.67
N GLU A 38 -7.65 4.78 2.57
CA GLU A 38 -9.09 4.84 2.74
C GLU A 38 -9.51 3.92 3.90
N LEU A 39 -10.05 4.50 4.96
CA LEU A 39 -10.59 3.74 6.09
C LEU A 39 -12.02 3.30 5.78
N SER A 40 -12.38 2.09 6.20
CA SER A 40 -13.75 1.59 6.15
C SER A 40 -14.27 1.29 7.56
N GLU A 41 -15.37 0.54 7.67
CA GLU A 41 -15.77 -0.09 8.91
C GLU A 41 -15.28 -1.55 8.94
N GLY A 42 -15.17 -2.11 10.15
CA GLY A 42 -14.83 -3.52 10.38
C GLY A 42 -13.35 -3.77 10.69
N LYS A 43 -13.07 -4.58 11.71
CA LYS A 43 -11.71 -4.99 12.08
C LYS A 43 -11.46 -6.43 11.67
N VAL A 44 -10.19 -6.78 11.39
CA VAL A 44 -9.79 -8.18 11.26
C VAL A 44 -9.09 -8.58 12.54
N THR A 45 -9.70 -9.49 13.30
CA THR A 45 -9.11 -10.03 14.53
C THR A 45 -7.89 -10.89 14.19
N LEU A 46 -6.80 -10.68 14.92
CA LEU A 46 -5.63 -11.52 14.85
C LEU A 46 -5.69 -12.56 15.98
N ASP A 47 -5.77 -13.84 15.61
CA ASP A 47 -5.84 -14.95 16.54
C ASP A 47 -4.82 -16.07 16.17
N LYS A 48 -4.89 -17.19 16.88
CA LYS A 48 -4.01 -18.34 16.63
C LYS A 48 -4.33 -19.08 15.32
N ALA A 49 -5.50 -18.86 14.74
CA ALA A 49 -5.95 -19.45 13.48
C ALA A 49 -5.54 -18.60 12.26
N PHE A 50 -4.95 -17.42 12.49
CA PHE A 50 -4.42 -16.57 11.43
C PHE A 50 -3.47 -17.35 10.52
N SER A 51 -3.76 -17.27 9.23
CA SER A 51 -3.07 -18.03 8.20
C SER A 51 -2.85 -17.20 6.93
N ILE A 52 -1.78 -17.51 6.22
CA ILE A 52 -1.31 -16.86 5.01
C ILE A 52 -1.37 -17.83 3.85
N TYR A 53 -1.83 -17.35 2.69
CA TYR A 53 -1.69 -18.02 1.41
C TYR A 53 -0.91 -17.13 0.42
N ILE A 54 0.06 -17.73 -0.29
CA ILE A 54 0.81 -17.06 -1.35
C ILE A 54 0.16 -17.43 -2.68
N LYS A 55 -0.27 -16.43 -3.43
CA LYS A 55 -0.94 -16.56 -4.73
C LYS A 55 -0.06 -15.97 -5.83
N GLY A 56 -0.04 -16.65 -6.98
CA GLY A 56 0.73 -16.22 -8.14
C GLY A 56 2.20 -16.64 -8.03
N TYR A 57 3.11 -15.69 -8.17
CA TYR A 57 4.54 -15.94 -8.15
C TYR A 57 5.04 -16.29 -6.74
N ASP A 58 5.68 -17.45 -6.62
CA ASP A 58 6.35 -17.91 -5.40
C ASP A 58 7.85 -18.13 -5.66
N SER A 59 8.65 -17.92 -4.63
CA SER A 59 10.10 -18.17 -4.63
C SER A 59 10.61 -18.38 -3.21
N PRO A 60 11.81 -18.99 -3.03
CA PRO A 60 12.42 -19.12 -1.70
C PRO A 60 12.56 -17.79 -0.96
N ARG A 61 12.79 -16.68 -1.69
CA ARG A 61 12.87 -15.34 -1.13
C ARG A 61 11.50 -14.84 -0.63
N VAL A 62 10.43 -15.11 -1.37
CA VAL A 62 9.06 -14.77 -0.95
C VAL A 62 8.69 -15.58 0.30
N ALA A 63 8.85 -16.90 0.25
CA ALA A 63 8.58 -17.78 1.39
C ALA A 63 9.36 -17.37 2.65
N PHE A 64 10.63 -17.00 2.50
CA PHE A 64 11.46 -16.49 3.61
C PHE A 64 10.90 -15.21 4.22
N ASN A 65 10.50 -14.23 3.40
CA ASN A 65 9.95 -12.96 3.91
C ASN A 65 8.58 -13.14 4.57
N VAL A 66 7.73 -14.01 4.03
CA VAL A 66 6.45 -14.35 4.66
C VAL A 66 6.68 -15.03 6.02
N LYS A 67 7.58 -16.02 6.08
CA LYS A 67 7.95 -16.67 7.35
C LYS A 67 8.47 -15.66 8.38
N ARG A 68 9.39 -14.77 7.97
CA ARG A 68 9.92 -13.71 8.85
C ARG A 68 8.83 -12.78 9.34
N THR A 69 7.84 -12.46 8.51
CA THR A 69 6.69 -11.63 8.88
C THR A 69 5.87 -12.31 9.97
N MET A 70 5.61 -13.62 9.82
CA MET A 70 4.91 -14.41 10.84
C MET A 70 5.66 -14.48 12.17
N GLU A 71 6.98 -14.67 12.12
CA GLU A 71 7.81 -14.64 13.33
C GLU A 71 7.77 -13.26 14.01
N ARG A 72 7.72 -12.17 13.24
CA ARG A 72 7.59 -10.82 13.78
C ARG A 72 6.21 -10.55 14.38
N LEU A 73 5.13 -11.00 13.72
CA LEU A 73 3.78 -10.97 14.27
C LEU A 73 3.73 -11.69 15.61
N TYR A 74 4.28 -12.91 15.68
CA TYR A 74 4.36 -13.64 16.94
C TYR A 74 5.11 -12.86 18.02
N ARG A 75 6.28 -12.29 17.69
CA ARG A 75 7.06 -11.49 18.65
C ARG A 75 6.36 -10.22 19.11
N GLN A 76 5.56 -9.57 18.26
CA GLN A 76 4.81 -8.36 18.60
C GLN A 76 3.58 -8.64 19.45
N THR A 77 2.93 -9.79 19.24
CA THR A 77 1.58 -10.06 19.76
C THR A 77 1.54 -11.17 20.80
N GLY A 78 2.57 -12.00 20.87
CA GLY A 78 2.61 -13.19 21.73
C GLY A 78 1.70 -14.33 21.28
N LEU A 79 1.08 -14.27 20.10
CA LEU A 79 0.11 -15.27 19.61
C LEU A 79 0.79 -16.36 18.77
N PRO A 80 0.93 -17.60 19.27
CA PRO A 80 1.62 -18.65 18.52
C PRO A 80 0.72 -19.20 17.39
N MET A 81 0.98 -18.76 16.16
CA MET A 81 0.29 -19.22 14.94
C MET A 81 0.98 -20.46 14.37
N LEU A 82 0.75 -21.62 14.98
CA LEU A 82 1.45 -22.88 14.65
C LEU A 82 1.17 -23.39 13.22
N LYS A 83 -0.01 -23.07 12.68
CA LYS A 83 -0.46 -23.47 11.34
C LYS A 83 -0.70 -22.24 10.48
N TRP A 84 0.32 -21.40 10.33
CA TRP A 84 0.21 -20.15 9.60
C TRP A 84 0.21 -20.29 8.08
N GLN A 85 0.56 -21.45 7.51
CA GLN A 85 0.48 -21.67 6.07
C GLN A 85 -0.86 -22.32 5.71
N ALA A 86 -1.72 -21.58 5.01
CA ALA A 86 -2.96 -22.10 4.46
C ALA A 86 -2.69 -22.94 3.21
N LYS A 87 -3.48 -24.01 3.02
CA LYS A 87 -3.39 -24.85 1.80
C LYS A 87 -4.17 -24.25 0.63
N PHE A 88 -5.28 -23.59 0.93
CA PHE A 88 -6.18 -22.99 -0.04
C PHE A 88 -6.42 -21.51 0.28
N GLU A 89 -6.62 -20.70 -0.76
CA GLU A 89 -6.85 -19.25 -0.64
C GLU A 89 -8.04 -18.91 0.26
N GLN A 90 -9.10 -19.73 0.21
CA GLN A 90 -10.35 -19.50 0.94
C GLN A 90 -10.16 -19.65 2.46
N GLU A 91 -9.23 -20.50 2.88
CA GLU A 91 -8.90 -20.75 4.29
C GLU A 91 -8.00 -19.66 4.88
N ALA A 92 -7.34 -18.86 4.03
CA ALA A 92 -6.40 -17.86 4.46
C ALA A 92 -7.08 -16.62 5.03
N THR A 93 -6.51 -16.08 6.10
CA THR A 93 -6.86 -14.74 6.60
C THR A 93 -6.13 -13.67 5.80
N LEU A 94 -4.86 -13.89 5.47
CA LEU A 94 -4.05 -13.02 4.61
C LEU A 94 -3.71 -13.72 3.30
N VAL A 95 -4.06 -13.10 2.17
CA VAL A 95 -3.64 -13.53 0.84
C VAL A 95 -2.57 -12.57 0.34
N VAL A 96 -1.39 -13.10 0.02
CA VAL A 96 -0.30 -12.37 -0.62
C VAL A 96 -0.31 -12.73 -2.10
N ASP A 97 -0.82 -11.82 -2.93
CA ASP A 97 -0.97 -11.98 -4.37
C ASP A 97 0.15 -11.24 -5.12
N ILE A 98 1.03 -12.02 -5.74
CA ILE A 98 2.17 -11.51 -6.51
C ILE A 98 1.97 -11.91 -7.96
N GLN A 99 1.74 -10.93 -8.83
CA GLN A 99 1.32 -11.21 -10.21
C GLN A 99 2.42 -11.88 -11.05
N ARG A 100 3.67 -11.48 -10.88
CA ARG A 100 4.79 -11.99 -11.70
C ARG A 100 6.13 -11.98 -10.97
N ALA A 101 7.08 -12.70 -11.57
CA ALA A 101 8.48 -12.69 -11.19
C ALA A 101 9.10 -11.28 -11.27
N PRO A 102 10.16 -10.99 -10.50
CA PRO A 102 10.86 -9.71 -10.59
C PRO A 102 11.47 -9.53 -11.98
N SER A 103 11.50 -8.29 -12.46
CA SER A 103 12.02 -7.98 -13.81
C SER A 103 13.54 -8.20 -13.96
N SER A 104 14.27 -8.25 -12.84
CA SER A 104 15.70 -8.49 -12.78
C SER A 104 16.06 -9.37 -11.58
N ALA A 105 17.20 -10.08 -11.69
CA ALA A 105 17.70 -10.94 -10.62
C ALA A 105 18.02 -10.16 -9.32
N VAL A 106 18.44 -8.90 -9.48
CA VAL A 106 18.74 -7.97 -8.38
C VAL A 106 17.80 -6.78 -8.48
N GLN A 107 17.33 -6.27 -7.33
CA GLN A 107 16.49 -5.09 -7.25
C GLN A 107 17.21 -3.89 -7.87
N ASN A 108 16.53 -3.16 -8.73
CA ASN A 108 17.03 -1.97 -9.40
C ASN A 108 16.00 -0.83 -9.29
N ILE A 109 16.36 0.34 -9.81
CA ILE A 109 15.49 1.54 -9.74
C ILE A 109 14.18 1.37 -10.53
N ASP A 110 14.14 0.44 -11.48
CA ASP A 110 12.96 0.17 -12.32
C ASP A 110 12.06 -0.92 -11.73
N SER A 111 12.44 -1.51 -10.60
CA SER A 111 11.66 -2.55 -9.93
C SER A 111 10.34 -1.98 -9.43
N ASP A 112 9.25 -2.73 -9.63
CA ASP A 112 7.92 -2.29 -9.17
C ASP A 112 7.74 -2.60 -7.68
N GLU A 113 7.88 -1.56 -6.86
CA GLU A 113 7.70 -1.60 -5.40
C GLU A 113 6.26 -1.23 -4.97
N SER A 114 5.35 -1.10 -5.93
CA SER A 114 3.96 -0.72 -5.65
C SER A 114 3.17 -1.89 -5.07
N TYR A 115 2.30 -1.58 -4.10
CA TYR A 115 1.36 -2.54 -3.54
C TYR A 115 0.04 -1.91 -3.18
N GLN A 116 -0.97 -2.76 -3.06
CA GLN A 116 -2.26 -2.45 -2.47
C GLN A 116 -2.52 -3.38 -1.30
N LEU A 117 -2.88 -2.81 -0.16
CA LEU A 117 -3.33 -3.56 1.01
C LEU A 117 -4.81 -3.26 1.25
N LYS A 118 -5.63 -4.30 1.34
CA LYS A 118 -7.07 -4.19 1.62
C LYS A 118 -7.43 -5.08 2.80
N VAL A 119 -8.20 -4.55 3.73
CA VAL A 119 -8.64 -5.22 4.96
C VAL A 119 -10.17 -5.15 4.99
N ALA A 120 -10.82 -6.24 4.60
CA ALA A 120 -12.28 -6.29 4.47
C ALA A 120 -12.81 -7.70 4.74
N ASN A 121 -14.02 -7.79 5.31
CA ASN A 121 -14.75 -9.05 5.48
C ASN A 121 -13.96 -10.15 6.22
N GLY A 122 -13.20 -9.78 7.26
CA GLY A 122 -12.39 -10.76 8.00
C GLY A 122 -11.14 -11.25 7.25
N LYS A 123 -10.83 -10.67 6.09
CA LYS A 123 -9.69 -11.05 5.25
C LYS A 123 -8.81 -9.84 4.94
N ILE A 124 -7.55 -10.14 4.66
CA ILE A 124 -6.53 -9.19 4.25
C ILE A 124 -6.01 -9.63 2.89
N LEU A 125 -6.05 -8.74 1.92
CA LEU A 125 -5.49 -8.95 0.59
C LEU A 125 -4.34 -7.98 0.38
N LEU A 126 -3.14 -8.53 0.19
CA LEU A 126 -1.96 -7.81 -0.21
C LEU A 126 -1.67 -8.13 -1.68
N SER A 127 -1.91 -7.18 -2.58
CA SER A 127 -1.68 -7.34 -4.02
C SER A 127 -0.47 -6.52 -4.48
N SER A 128 0.37 -7.13 -5.32
CA SER A 128 1.55 -6.48 -5.89
C SER A 128 1.87 -7.01 -7.29
N THR A 129 2.49 -6.18 -8.12
CA THR A 129 2.96 -6.60 -9.45
C THR A 129 4.17 -7.55 -9.32
N GLU A 130 5.13 -7.16 -8.50
CA GLU A 130 6.40 -7.85 -8.28
C GLU A 130 6.62 -8.11 -6.77
N PRO A 131 7.52 -9.03 -6.39
CA PRO A 131 7.75 -9.38 -4.99
C PRO A 131 8.14 -8.21 -4.08
N TYR A 132 8.80 -7.19 -4.62
CA TYR A 132 9.25 -6.03 -3.84
C TYR A 132 8.07 -5.24 -3.25
N GLY A 133 7.00 -5.06 -4.03
CA GLY A 133 5.75 -4.50 -3.53
C GLY A 133 5.17 -5.32 -2.38
N ALA A 134 5.14 -6.65 -2.49
CA ALA A 134 4.70 -7.52 -1.40
C ALA A 134 5.57 -7.35 -0.14
N PHE A 135 6.90 -7.23 -0.27
CA PHE A 135 7.76 -7.02 0.89
C PHE A 135 7.45 -5.71 1.63
N HIS A 136 7.24 -4.61 0.91
CA HIS A 136 6.82 -3.35 1.53
C HIS A 136 5.42 -3.41 2.13
N GLY A 137 4.50 -4.12 1.49
CA GLY A 137 3.16 -4.34 2.01
C GLY A 137 3.14 -5.16 3.30
N LEU A 138 4.00 -6.18 3.42
CA LEU A 138 4.15 -6.96 4.65
C LEU A 138 4.68 -6.09 5.80
N GLU A 139 5.63 -5.18 5.56
CA GLU A 139 6.07 -4.23 6.60
C GLU A 139 4.97 -3.28 7.03
N THR A 140 4.14 -2.81 6.09
CA THR A 140 3.00 -1.94 6.39
C THR A 140 1.95 -2.70 7.20
N LEU A 141 1.69 -3.95 6.85
CA LEU A 141 0.79 -4.82 7.60
C LEU A 141 1.26 -5.00 9.05
N LEU A 142 2.56 -5.17 9.28
CA LEU A 142 3.13 -5.24 10.64
C LEU A 142 2.95 -3.95 11.44
N GLN A 143 2.95 -2.79 10.78
CA GLN A 143 2.70 -1.51 11.44
C GLN A 143 1.23 -1.28 11.76
N LEU A 144 0.32 -1.89 10.99
CA LEU A 144 -1.12 -1.80 11.20
C LEU A 144 -1.62 -2.67 12.36
N VAL A 145 -0.82 -3.63 12.84
CA VAL A 145 -1.21 -4.44 13.99
C VAL A 145 -1.34 -3.54 15.21
N SER A 146 -2.53 -3.49 15.80
CA SER A 146 -2.77 -2.86 17.10
C SER A 146 -3.17 -3.92 18.13
N THR A 147 -2.58 -3.81 19.32
CA THR A 147 -2.94 -4.60 20.49
C THR A 147 -3.76 -3.71 21.42
N ASP A 148 -5.08 -3.91 21.47
CA ASP A 148 -5.95 -3.30 22.47
C ASP A 148 -6.02 -4.20 23.72
N ALA A 149 -6.46 -3.66 24.86
CA ALA A 149 -6.52 -4.39 26.14
C ALA A 149 -7.33 -5.70 26.10
N MET A 150 -8.21 -5.87 25.10
CA MET A 150 -9.07 -7.04 24.94
C MET A 150 -8.70 -7.94 23.76
N ALA A 151 -8.06 -7.40 22.71
CA ALA A 151 -7.83 -8.14 21.47
C ALA A 151 -6.71 -7.53 20.63
N THR A 152 -6.02 -8.38 19.86
CA THR A 152 -5.11 -7.94 18.79
C THR A 152 -5.87 -7.92 17.47
N SER A 153 -5.77 -6.83 16.72
CA SER A 153 -6.52 -6.67 15.47
C SER A 153 -5.82 -5.76 14.48
N PHE A 154 -6.22 -5.86 13.21
CA PHE A 154 -5.91 -4.88 12.18
C PHE A 154 -7.07 -3.88 12.08
N PRO A 155 -6.77 -2.57 11.95
CA PRO A 155 -7.78 -1.54 11.78
C PRO A 155 -8.55 -1.75 10.48
N PRO A 156 -9.78 -1.22 10.41
CA PRO A 156 -10.50 -1.17 9.15
C PRO A 156 -9.70 -0.40 8.11
N LEU A 157 -9.49 -0.99 6.94
CA LEU A 157 -8.80 -0.32 5.87
C LEU A 157 -9.30 -0.85 4.54
N LEU A 158 -10.00 0.00 3.78
CA LEU A 158 -10.55 -0.37 2.49
C LEU A 158 -9.43 -0.57 1.46
N SER A 159 -8.48 0.36 1.44
CA SER A 159 -7.38 0.35 0.48
C SER A 159 -6.23 1.25 0.95
N LEU A 160 -5.02 0.73 0.90
CA LEU A 160 -3.78 1.48 1.09
C LEU A 160 -2.90 1.22 -0.11
N MET A 161 -2.53 2.29 -0.81
CA MET A 161 -1.68 2.20 -1.99
C MET A 161 -0.38 2.95 -1.75
N ARG A 162 0.74 2.27 -1.98
CA ARG A 162 2.04 2.92 -2.13
C ARG A 162 2.47 2.78 -3.58
N ARG A 163 2.80 3.91 -4.21
CA ARG A 163 3.51 3.96 -5.49
C ARG A 163 4.90 4.50 -5.19
N VAL A 164 5.93 3.78 -5.59
CA VAL A 164 7.29 4.31 -5.53
C VAL A 164 7.51 5.15 -6.77
N LEU A 165 7.86 6.42 -6.57
CA LEU A 165 8.25 7.29 -7.66
C LEU A 165 9.67 6.88 -8.05
N ASN A 166 9.79 5.90 -8.93
CA ASN A 166 11.07 5.58 -9.54
C ASN A 166 11.59 6.86 -10.20
N GLY A 167 12.89 7.16 -10.01
CA GLY A 167 13.53 8.45 -10.27
C GLY A 167 13.43 8.94 -11.72
N VAL A 168 12.25 9.33 -12.16
CA VAL A 168 12.01 10.03 -13.42
C VAL A 168 12.06 11.51 -13.11
N GLY A 169 13.19 12.13 -13.44
CA GLY A 169 13.29 13.58 -13.51
C GLY A 169 12.09 14.12 -14.28
N CYS A 170 11.30 14.95 -13.59
CA CYS A 170 10.34 15.92 -14.14
C CYS A 170 9.81 15.63 -15.56
N ARG A 171 9.13 14.52 -15.79
CA ARG A 171 8.26 14.35 -16.97
C ARG A 171 7.33 13.17 -16.79
N THR A 172 6.07 13.51 -16.53
CA THR A 172 4.81 12.82 -16.89
C THR A 172 3.87 12.84 -15.69
N ILE A 173 3.36 14.05 -15.44
CA ILE A 173 2.16 14.31 -14.64
C ILE A 173 0.94 13.93 -15.49
N LEU A 174 -0.05 13.33 -14.82
CA LEU A 174 -1.43 13.10 -15.25
C LEU A 174 -1.70 11.98 -16.28
N ARG A 175 -2.08 10.81 -15.77
CA ARG A 175 -3.25 10.09 -16.27
C ARG A 175 -3.98 9.42 -15.11
N VAL A 176 -4.69 10.25 -14.33
CA VAL A 176 -5.68 9.77 -13.37
C VAL A 176 -7.00 9.60 -14.14
N ILE A 177 -7.38 8.34 -14.29
CA ILE A 177 -8.73 7.78 -14.09
C ILE A 177 -9.83 8.84 -13.97
N THR A 178 -10.45 9.20 -15.10
CA THR A 178 -11.88 9.55 -15.19
C THR A 178 -12.37 9.29 -16.62
N SER A 179 -12.98 8.13 -16.86
CA SER A 179 -13.93 7.97 -17.96
C SER A 179 -14.99 6.95 -17.57
N ASN A 180 -15.79 7.31 -16.56
CA ASN A 180 -17.17 6.85 -16.50
C ASN A 180 -18.01 7.91 -15.79
N CYS A 181 -18.45 8.90 -16.58
CA CYS A 181 -19.58 9.76 -16.25
C CYS A 181 -20.11 10.35 -17.56
N ARG A 182 -21.04 9.59 -18.16
CA ARG A 182 -22.22 9.98 -18.94
C ARG A 182 -22.37 9.10 -20.19
#